data_AF-A0A1Y3NU83-F1
#
_entry.id   AF-A0A1Y3NU83-F1
#
_cell.length_a   1.000
_cell.length_b   1.000
_cell.length_c   1.000
_cell.angle_alpha   90.00
_cell.angle_beta   90.00
_cell.angle_gamma   90.00
#
_symmetry.space_group_name_H-M   'P 1'
#
loop_
_entity.id
_entity.type
_entity.pdbx_description
1 polymer ?
#
loop_
_entity_poly.entity_id
_entity_poly.type
_entity_poly.pdbx_seq_one_letter_code
_entity_poly.pdbx_strand_id
1 'polypeptide(L)'
;MDAYDENNNKTRYHLTFNYDTNLFNEYQDLLFTPNVQVAIICSDEDIDKSDEEKKIVVIWNVSTIAIFYSSAIFITAFPHWYNYQKNNGKTFCLRIDAAGWDRTIRIDNKWIAVPLSSEFRIFRYNKKTFDYCNKQGYNIHYPPPVGDKW
;
A
#
# COMPACT_ATOMS: atom_id res chain seq x y z
N MET A 1 -4.46 -14.39 6.18
CA MET A 1 -3.29 -13.63 5.67
C MET A 1 -2.05 -14.14 6.37
N ASP A 2 -1.02 -14.48 5.61
CA ASP A 2 0.30 -14.80 6.14
C ASP A 2 1.22 -13.59 5.95
N ALA A 3 1.77 -13.05 7.04
CA ALA A 3 2.73 -11.97 7.01
C ALA A 3 4.13 -12.50 7.36
N TYR A 4 5.14 -12.01 6.66
CA TYR A 4 6.54 -12.39 6.83
C TYR A 4 7.37 -11.15 7.15
N ASP A 5 8.21 -11.25 8.17
CA ASP A 5 9.19 -10.22 8.50
C ASP A 5 10.47 -10.34 7.64
N GLU A 6 11.45 -9.47 7.86
CA GLU A 6 12.73 -9.49 7.14
C GLU A 6 13.55 -10.77 7.38
N ASN A 7 13.28 -11.49 8.48
CA ASN A 7 13.93 -12.76 8.81
C ASN A 7 13.12 -13.95 8.29
N ASN A 8 12.09 -13.71 7.48
CA ASN A 8 11.17 -14.70 6.95
C ASN A 8 10.35 -15.43 8.05
N ASN A 9 10.21 -14.85 9.24
CA ASN A 9 9.33 -15.37 10.28
C ASN A 9 7.88 -15.12 9.89
N LYS A 10 7.06 -16.18 9.94
CA LYS A 10 5.66 -16.13 9.53
C LYS A 10 4.72 -15.88 10.70
N THR A 11 3.83 -14.91 10.56
CA THR A 11 2.66 -14.71 11.43
C THR A 11 1.37 -14.84 10.61
N ARG A 12 0.42 -15.67 11.06
CA ARG A 12 -0.87 -15.88 10.39
C ARG A 12 -1.97 -15.09 11.09
N TYR A 13 -2.72 -14.34 10.30
CA TYR A 13 -3.89 -13.56 10.72
C TYR A 13 -5.14 -14.12 10.03
N HIS A 14 -6.16 -14.42 10.81
CA HIS A 14 -7.50 -14.70 10.29
C HIS A 14 -8.26 -13.38 10.22
N LEU A 15 -8.70 -13.01 9.02
CA LEU A 15 -9.30 -11.71 8.74
C LEU A 15 -10.75 -11.90 8.32
N THR A 16 -11.67 -11.15 8.94
CA THR A 16 -13.10 -11.26 8.71
C THR A 16 -13.60 -10.03 7.94
N PHE A 17 -13.96 -10.20 6.67
CA PHE A 17 -14.43 -9.08 5.86
C PHE A 17 -15.90 -8.76 6.11
N ASN A 18 -16.20 -7.48 6.35
CA ASN A 18 -17.55 -6.96 6.51
C ASN A 18 -17.97 -6.24 5.22
N TYR A 19 -19.00 -6.76 4.55
CA TYR A 19 -19.51 -6.22 3.28
C TYR A 19 -20.35 -4.95 3.43
N ASP A 20 -20.88 -4.68 4.63
CA ASP A 20 -21.63 -3.44 4.88
C ASP A 20 -20.68 -2.25 5.02
N THR A 21 -19.53 -2.45 5.68
CA THR A 21 -18.51 -1.40 5.90
C THR A 21 -17.41 -1.39 4.84
N ASN A 22 -17.28 -2.46 4.04
CA ASN A 22 -16.19 -2.69 3.10
C ASN A 22 -14.80 -2.70 3.75
N LEU A 23 -14.73 -3.16 5.00
CA LEU A 23 -13.50 -3.26 5.78
C LEU A 23 -13.40 -4.63 6.45
N PHE A 24 -12.17 -5.02 6.81
CA PHE A 24 -11.97 -6.12 7.74
C PHE A 24 -12.31 -5.68 9.16
N ASN A 25 -12.86 -6.57 9.97
CA ASN A 25 -13.09 -6.28 11.39
C ASN A 25 -11.79 -5.96 12.12
N GLU A 26 -10.68 -6.58 11.68
CA GLU A 26 -9.33 -6.44 12.19
C GLU A 26 -8.57 -5.27 11.52
N TYR A 27 -9.26 -4.41 10.76
CA TYR A 27 -8.61 -3.38 9.95
C TYR A 27 -7.70 -2.44 10.76
N GLN A 28 -8.11 -2.03 11.96
CA GLN A 28 -7.28 -1.17 12.81
C GLN A 28 -5.98 -1.87 13.23
N ASP A 29 -6.03 -3.16 13.57
CA ASP A 29 -4.85 -3.93 13.96
C ASP A 29 -3.89 -4.12 12.78
N LEU A 30 -4.45 -4.31 11.57
CA LEU A 30 -3.68 -4.38 10.33
C LEU A 30 -2.88 -3.10 10.06
N LEU A 31 -3.46 -1.92 10.30
CA LEU A 31 -2.78 -0.64 10.02
C LEU A 31 -1.46 -0.50 10.78
N PHE A 32 -1.41 -1.03 11.99
CA PHE A 32 -0.28 -0.90 12.90
C PHE A 32 0.55 -2.17 13.02
N THR A 33 0.34 -3.15 12.14
CA THR A 33 1.18 -4.35 12.12
C THR A 33 2.60 -3.95 11.71
N PRO A 34 3.60 -4.13 12.59
CA PRO A 34 4.95 -3.68 12.33
C PRO A 34 5.74 -4.73 11.54
N ASN A 35 6.80 -4.28 10.86
CA ASN A 35 7.84 -5.13 10.27
C ASN A 35 7.34 -6.18 9.28
N VAL A 36 6.33 -5.84 8.46
CA VAL A 36 5.82 -6.75 7.43
C VAL A 36 6.55 -6.48 6.12
N GLN A 37 7.42 -7.41 5.72
CA GLN A 37 8.13 -7.36 4.45
C GLN A 37 7.26 -7.93 3.32
N VAL A 38 6.57 -9.05 3.58
CA VAL A 38 5.66 -9.69 2.62
C VAL A 38 4.35 -10.01 3.33
N ALA A 39 3.23 -9.68 2.70
CA ALA A 39 1.91 -10.11 3.14
C ALA A 39 1.21 -10.89 2.02
N ILE A 40 0.70 -12.08 2.33
CA ILE A 40 -0.05 -12.91 1.39
C ILE A 40 -1.45 -13.09 1.95
N ILE A 41 -2.46 -12.59 1.25
CA ILE A 41 -3.86 -12.82 1.56
C ILE A 41 -4.48 -13.77 0.52
N CYS A 42 -5.17 -14.78 1.03
CA CYS A 42 -5.88 -15.80 0.26
C CYS A 42 -7.25 -16.00 0.92
N SER A 43 -8.15 -16.68 0.23
CA SER A 43 -9.29 -17.31 0.92
C SER A 43 -8.79 -18.42 1.85
N ASP A 44 -9.60 -18.81 2.84
CA ASP A 44 -9.26 -19.92 3.74
C ASP A 44 -9.14 -21.25 2.98
N GLU A 45 -9.89 -21.44 1.90
CA GLU A 45 -9.82 -22.63 1.02
C GLU A 45 -8.51 -22.71 0.24
N ASP A 46 -7.84 -21.58 0.03
CA ASP A 46 -6.66 -21.46 -0.84
C ASP A 46 -5.35 -21.25 -0.07
N ILE A 47 -5.40 -20.80 1.20
CA ILE A 47 -4.20 -20.34 1.93
C ILE A 47 -3.18 -21.44 2.24
N ASP A 48 -3.63 -22.68 2.36
CA ASP A 48 -2.77 -23.83 2.69
C ASP A 48 -2.41 -24.69 1.46
N LYS A 49 -2.89 -24.32 0.27
CA LYS A 49 -2.46 -24.94 -0.99
C LYS A 49 -0.96 -24.75 -1.23
N SER A 50 -0.35 -25.63 -2.00
CA SER A 50 1.05 -25.47 -2.38
C SER A 50 1.27 -24.23 -3.26
N ASP A 51 2.49 -23.71 -3.32
CA ASP A 51 2.82 -22.55 -4.15
C ASP A 51 2.62 -22.82 -5.65
N GLU A 52 2.70 -24.07 -6.09
CA GLU A 52 2.44 -24.50 -7.47
C GLU A 52 0.95 -24.42 -7.84
N GLU A 53 0.07 -24.62 -6.86
CA GLU A 53 -1.38 -24.56 -7.03
C GLU A 53 -1.93 -23.12 -6.86
N LYS A 54 -1.15 -22.25 -6.21
CA LYS A 54 -1.53 -20.86 -5.94
C LYS A 54 -1.19 -19.98 -7.15
N LYS A 55 -2.23 -19.45 -7.78
CA LYS A 55 -2.06 -18.27 -8.64
C LYS A 55 -1.85 -17.06 -7.74
N ILE A 56 -0.67 -16.45 -7.82
CA ILE A 56 -0.32 -15.28 -7.02
C ILE A 56 -0.31 -14.04 -7.91
N VAL A 57 -1.05 -13.02 -7.49
CA VAL A 57 -0.92 -11.67 -8.02
C VAL A 57 -0.04 -10.88 -7.06
N VAL A 58 1.00 -10.24 -7.56
CA VAL A 58 1.95 -9.48 -6.75
C VAL A 58 1.70 -7.97 -6.93
N ILE A 59 1.54 -7.28 -5.81
CA ILE A 59 1.59 -5.81 -5.71
C ILE A 59 2.89 -5.45 -5.02
N TRP A 60 3.70 -4.63 -5.67
CA TRP A 60 4.86 -4.02 -5.03
C TRP A 60 4.45 -2.68 -4.44
N ASN A 61 4.44 -2.63 -3.12
CA ASN A 61 4.26 -1.39 -2.38
C ASN A 61 5.63 -0.79 -2.10
N VAL A 62 5.88 0.43 -2.58
CA VAL A 62 7.14 1.17 -2.35
C VAL A 62 7.21 1.77 -0.95
N SER A 63 6.23 1.52 -0.09
CA SER A 63 6.25 1.93 1.32
C SER A 63 7.33 1.21 2.11
N THR A 64 7.68 1.78 3.27
CA THR A 64 8.59 1.14 4.22
C THR A 64 7.92 -0.06 4.91
N ILE A 65 8.71 -1.02 5.39
CA ILE A 65 8.25 -2.19 6.15
C ILE A 65 7.76 -1.83 7.57
N ALA A 66 8.03 -0.62 8.02
CA ALA A 66 7.83 -0.21 9.42
C ALA A 66 6.34 -0.18 9.80
N ILE A 67 5.46 0.18 8.86
CA ILE A 67 4.02 0.32 9.10
C ILE A 67 3.25 -0.19 7.88
N PHE A 68 2.33 -1.12 8.10
CA PHE A 68 1.54 -1.76 7.05
C PHE A 68 0.36 -0.91 6.52
N TYR A 69 0.14 0.29 7.07
CA TYR A 69 -0.94 1.23 6.76
C TYR A 69 -1.23 1.38 5.25
N SER A 70 -0.21 1.66 4.43
CA SER A 70 -0.41 1.87 2.99
C SER A 70 -0.76 0.58 2.24
N SER A 71 -0.28 -0.57 2.73
CA SER A 71 -0.60 -1.89 2.16
C SER A 71 -2.03 -2.34 2.50
N ALA A 72 -2.57 -1.90 3.65
CA ALA A 72 -3.89 -2.29 4.12
C ALA A 72 -5.02 -1.92 3.13
N ILE A 73 -4.83 -0.87 2.32
CA ILE A 73 -5.78 -0.45 1.28
C ILE A 73 -5.92 -1.52 0.19
N PHE A 74 -4.81 -2.15 -0.22
CA PHE A 74 -4.85 -3.22 -1.21
C PHE A 74 -5.50 -4.49 -0.63
N ILE A 75 -5.27 -4.74 0.66
CA ILE A 75 -5.91 -5.84 1.37
C ILE A 75 -7.43 -5.67 1.43
N THR A 76 -7.96 -4.50 1.76
CA THR A 76 -9.42 -4.29 1.82
C THR A 76 -10.11 -4.43 0.46
N ALA A 77 -9.39 -4.20 -0.64
CA ALA A 77 -9.91 -4.46 -1.98
C ALA A 77 -9.94 -5.96 -2.35
N PHE A 78 -9.17 -6.81 -1.66
CA PHE A 78 -9.00 -8.22 -2.01
C PHE A 78 -10.32 -9.00 -2.05
N PRO A 79 -11.24 -8.95 -1.05
CA PRO A 79 -12.44 -9.79 -1.05
C PRO A 79 -13.35 -9.55 -2.26
N HIS A 80 -13.51 -8.28 -2.66
CA HIS A 80 -14.28 -7.92 -3.86
C HIS A 80 -13.63 -8.46 -5.13
N TRP A 81 -12.32 -8.29 -5.28
CA TRP A 81 -11.60 -8.78 -6.45
C TRP A 81 -11.58 -10.30 -6.51
N TYR A 82 -11.33 -10.96 -5.38
CA TYR A 82 -11.36 -12.41 -5.24
C TYR A 82 -12.72 -12.98 -5.62
N ASN A 83 -13.82 -12.44 -5.07
CA ASN A 83 -15.17 -12.92 -5.41
C ASN A 83 -15.48 -12.76 -6.90
N TYR A 84 -15.11 -11.62 -7.49
CA TYR A 84 -15.27 -11.41 -8.93
C TYR A 84 -14.52 -12.46 -9.75
N GLN A 85 -13.27 -12.78 -9.39
CA GLN A 85 -12.51 -13.82 -10.10
C GLN A 85 -13.07 -15.22 -9.82
N LYS A 86 -13.48 -15.52 -8.58
CA LYS A 86 -14.04 -16.81 -8.17
C LYS A 86 -15.31 -17.12 -8.94
N ASN A 87 -16.17 -16.13 -9.17
CA ASN A 87 -17.37 -16.25 -10.00
C ASN A 87 -17.06 -16.55 -11.48
N ASN A 88 -15.83 -16.28 -11.93
CA ASN A 88 -15.33 -16.65 -13.25
C ASN A 88 -14.51 -17.95 -13.26
N GLY A 89 -14.60 -18.75 -12.19
CA GLY A 89 -13.88 -20.03 -12.05
C GLY A 89 -12.37 -19.87 -11.81
N LYS A 90 -11.92 -18.69 -11.36
CA LYS A 90 -10.51 -18.39 -11.11
C LYS A 90 -10.31 -18.03 -9.64
N THR A 91 -9.37 -18.67 -8.96
CA THR A 91 -8.91 -18.25 -7.64
C THR A 91 -7.50 -17.68 -7.73
N PHE A 92 -7.17 -16.79 -6.80
CA PHE A 92 -5.83 -16.26 -6.64
C PHE A 92 -5.60 -15.82 -5.20
N CYS A 93 -4.33 -15.74 -4.81
CA CYS A 93 -3.88 -15.04 -3.63
C CYS A 93 -3.27 -13.70 -4.04
N LEU A 94 -3.48 -12.67 -3.21
CA LEU A 94 -2.81 -11.39 -3.37
C LEU A 94 -1.57 -11.36 -2.47
N ARG A 95 -0.41 -11.13 -3.07
CA ARG A 95 0.86 -10.91 -2.38
C ARG A 95 1.23 -9.44 -2.47
N ILE A 96 1.57 -8.84 -1.34
CA ILE A 96 2.04 -7.46 -1.23
C ILE A 96 3.47 -7.51 -0.70
N ASP A 97 4.40 -6.99 -1.49
CA ASP A 97 5.80 -6.87 -1.10
C ASP A 97 6.09 -5.42 -0.77
N ALA A 98 6.59 -5.17 0.45
CA ALA A 98 7.12 -3.88 0.84
C ALA A 98 8.53 -3.73 0.23
N ALA A 99 8.56 -3.25 -1.02
CA ALA A 99 9.77 -3.15 -1.83
C ALA A 99 10.68 -1.99 -1.40
N GLY A 100 10.17 -1.00 -0.67
CA GLY A 100 10.91 0.22 -0.38
C GLY A 100 11.11 1.12 -1.61
N TRP A 101 11.69 2.30 -1.40
CA TRP A 101 11.97 3.27 -2.48
C TRP A 101 13.26 2.96 -3.24
N ASP A 102 14.17 2.23 -2.60
CA ASP A 102 15.48 1.85 -3.12
C ASP A 102 15.41 0.73 -4.16
N ARG A 103 14.39 -0.15 -4.08
CA ARG A 103 14.15 -1.18 -5.10
C ARG A 103 13.31 -0.60 -6.24
N THR A 104 14.01 0.01 -7.19
CA THR A 104 13.35 0.59 -8.37
C THR A 104 12.68 -0.49 -9.22
N ILE A 105 11.50 -0.16 -9.76
CA ILE A 105 10.74 -0.97 -10.74
C ILE A 105 11.40 -1.09 -12.12
N ARG A 106 12.68 -0.67 -12.22
CA ARG A 106 13.48 -0.69 -13.44
C ARG A 106 14.79 -1.40 -13.18
N ILE A 107 15.03 -2.49 -13.89
CA ILE A 107 16.33 -3.17 -13.94
C ILE A 107 16.83 -3.04 -15.37
N ASP A 108 18.06 -2.54 -15.56
CA ASP A 108 18.67 -2.32 -16.87
C ASP A 108 17.78 -1.52 -17.83
N ASN A 109 17.14 -0.46 -17.33
CA ASN A 109 16.22 0.41 -18.07
C ASN A 109 14.91 -0.26 -18.54
N LYS A 110 14.68 -1.54 -18.19
CA LYS A 110 13.45 -2.30 -18.51
C LYS A 110 12.45 -2.24 -17.35
N TRP A 111 11.19 -2.08 -17.68
CA TRP A 111 10.10 -2.16 -16.70
C TRP A 111 9.86 -3.62 -16.34
N ILE A 112 9.92 -3.94 -15.05
CA ILE A 112 9.61 -5.28 -14.52
C ILE A 112 8.24 -5.33 -13.82
N ALA A 113 7.62 -4.17 -13.63
CA ALA A 113 6.29 -4.00 -13.06
C ALA A 113 5.59 -2.79 -13.69
N VAL A 114 4.25 -2.79 -13.64
CA VAL A 114 3.42 -1.66 -14.07
C VAL A 114 3.06 -0.81 -12.85
N PRO A 115 3.34 0.51 -12.85
CA PRO A 115 2.96 1.36 -11.72
C PRO A 115 1.44 1.47 -11.62
N LEU A 116 0.88 1.14 -10.45
CA LEU A 116 -0.56 1.21 -10.20
C LEU A 116 -1.01 2.56 -9.65
N SER A 117 -0.20 3.20 -8.81
CA SER A 117 -0.47 4.52 -8.25
C SER A 117 0.83 5.24 -7.92
N SER A 118 0.79 6.58 -7.95
CA SER A 118 1.87 7.43 -7.46
C SER A 118 1.29 8.56 -6.63
N GLU A 119 1.88 8.78 -5.45
CA GLU A 119 1.53 9.91 -4.61
C GLU A 119 2.52 11.05 -4.83
N PHE A 120 2.00 12.22 -5.18
CA PHE A 120 2.77 13.45 -5.24
C PHE A 120 2.45 14.30 -4.01
N ARG A 121 3.47 14.62 -3.21
CA ARG A 121 3.33 15.61 -2.14
C ARG A 121 3.36 17.00 -2.76
N ILE A 122 2.19 17.59 -2.93
CA ILE A 122 2.04 18.96 -3.43
C ILE A 122 1.99 19.89 -2.22
N PHE A 123 2.79 20.96 -2.24
CA PHE A 123 2.69 22.01 -1.23
C PHE A 123 1.32 22.68 -1.32
N ARG A 124 0.52 22.57 -0.25
CA ARG A 124 -0.79 23.23 -0.14
C ARG A 124 -0.67 24.39 0.84
N TYR A 125 -1.22 25.54 0.47
CA TYR A 125 -1.26 26.72 1.33
C TYR A 125 -2.63 27.38 1.30
N ASN A 126 -2.96 28.11 2.37
CA ASN A 126 -4.19 28.88 2.43
C ASN A 126 -4.00 30.23 1.72
N LYS A 127 -4.66 30.41 0.57
CA LYS A 127 -4.55 31.65 -0.22
C LYS A 127 -4.98 32.90 0.55
N LYS A 128 -6.04 32.83 1.37
CA LYS A 128 -6.51 34.01 2.13
C LYS A 128 -5.46 34.44 3.15
N THR A 129 -4.85 33.50 3.85
CA THR A 129 -3.76 33.77 4.79
C THR A 129 -2.54 34.30 4.06
N PHE A 130 -2.19 33.71 2.91
CA PHE A 130 -1.07 34.17 2.08
C PHE A 130 -1.27 35.61 1.60
N ASP A 131 -2.42 35.93 1.02
CA ASP A 131 -2.75 37.28 0.55
C ASP A 131 -2.79 38.29 1.70
N TYR A 132 -3.30 37.89 2.87
CA TYR A 132 -3.30 38.71 4.08
C TYR A 132 -1.87 39.05 4.53
N CYS A 133 -1.01 38.04 4.68
CA CYS A 133 0.37 38.25 5.10
C CYS A 133 1.15 39.08 4.08
N ASN A 134 0.94 38.86 2.78
CA ASN A 134 1.58 39.68 1.75
C ASN A 134 1.15 41.16 1.86
N LYS A 135 -0.14 41.44 2.13
CA LYS A 135 -0.65 42.80 2.40
C LYS A 135 -0.07 43.43 3.67
N GLN A 136 0.26 42.62 4.67
CA GLN A 136 0.91 43.08 5.91
C GLN A 136 2.43 43.29 5.73
N GLY A 137 2.98 43.06 4.53
CA GLY A 137 4.39 43.27 4.24
C GLY A 137 5.31 42.10 4.63
N TYR A 138 4.76 40.92 4.94
CA TYR A 138 5.58 39.73 5.14
C TYR A 138 6.21 39.31 3.81
N ASN A 139 7.52 39.00 3.84
CA ASN A 139 8.29 38.55 2.67
C ASN A 139 8.02 37.07 2.37
N ILE A 140 6.82 36.76 1.88
CA ILE A 140 6.40 35.43 1.48
C ILE A 140 6.19 35.36 -0.03
N HIS A 141 6.72 34.33 -0.67
CA HIS A 141 6.52 34.11 -2.11
C HIS A 141 6.07 32.68 -2.39
N TYR A 142 5.50 32.50 -3.58
CA TYR A 142 5.12 31.21 -4.11
C TYR A 142 5.74 31.03 -5.51
N PRO A 143 6.46 29.92 -5.79
CA PRO A 143 6.77 28.82 -4.86
C PRO A 143 7.64 29.28 -3.68
N PRO A 144 7.57 28.60 -2.52
CA PRO A 144 8.46 28.89 -1.40
C PRO A 144 9.92 28.71 -1.82
N PRO A 145 10.86 29.43 -1.19
CA PRO A 145 12.27 29.35 -1.55
C PRO A 145 12.81 27.98 -1.16
N VAL A 146 13.84 27.55 -1.86
CA VAL A 146 14.62 26.38 -1.43
C VAL A 146 15.70 26.88 -0.46
N GLY A 147 15.34 26.98 0.82
CA GLY A 147 16.21 27.54 1.87
C GLY A 147 16.21 29.08 1.90
N ASP A 148 17.37 29.69 2.15
CA ASP A 148 17.50 31.16 2.17
C ASP A 148 17.67 31.79 0.77
N LYS A 149 17.68 30.95 -0.27
CA LYS A 149 17.87 31.38 -1.66
C LYS A 149 16.53 31.43 -2.37
N TRP A 150 16.23 32.62 -2.90
CA TRP A 150 15.19 32.87 -3.87
C TRP A 150 15.76 32.78 -5.28
#